data_AF-A0A945FG82-F1
#
_entry.id   AF-A0A945FG82-F1
#
_cell.length_a   1.000
_cell.length_b   1.000
_cell.length_c   1.000
_cell.angle_alpha   90.00
_cell.angle_beta   90.00
_cell.angle_gamma   90.00
#
_symmetry.space_group_name_H-M   'P 1'
#
loop_
_entity.id
_entity.type
_entity.pdbx_description
1 polymer ?
#
loop_
_entity_poly.entity_id
_entity_poly.type
_entity_poly.pdbx_seq_one_letter_code
_entity_poly.pdbx_strand_id
1 'polypeptide(L)'
;MSDTNTVLANDGTSLKRSLAKSLRRQKIRALMLIAPLLFFVLLTFIAPIGDMLFRSVENNIVSDTLPRTVKVLSNWDSKTGIAPDEEVFEALALDLKLAVKSKLHTKLGSRLNYEKTGISSLIRQTGRKVKKLDIEATPSFKAAFEKMNKKWMDPAIWQTIQQFSSKYTDGYFLAAADLTRAADGIQSVDEDKKIY
;
A
#
# COMPACT_ATOMS: atom_id res chain seq x y z
N MET A 1 -40.92 -40.10 33.50
CA MET A 1 -41.50 -38.98 32.74
C MET A 1 -40.97 -39.10 31.33
N SER A 2 -41.73 -39.75 30.45
CA SER A 2 -41.30 -40.05 29.08
C SER A 2 -41.89 -38.97 28.18
N ASP A 3 -41.04 -38.20 27.52
CA ASP A 3 -41.44 -37.09 26.63
C ASP A 3 -42.31 -37.62 25.48
N THR A 4 -43.62 -37.43 25.61
CA THR A 4 -44.68 -37.99 24.75
C THR A 4 -44.84 -37.29 23.39
N ASN A 5 -43.80 -36.70 22.81
CA ASN A 5 -43.96 -35.86 21.60
C ASN A 5 -42.87 -35.98 20.53
N THR A 6 -42.15 -37.11 20.46
CA THR A 6 -41.34 -37.41 19.28
C THR A 6 -42.22 -37.95 18.16
N VAL A 7 -42.65 -37.05 17.27
CA VAL A 7 -43.29 -37.43 16.00
C VAL A 7 -42.27 -38.19 15.16
N LEU A 8 -42.59 -39.43 14.77
CA LEU A 8 -41.74 -40.32 14.00
C LEU A 8 -42.10 -40.23 12.51
N ALA A 9 -41.09 -40.34 11.65
CA ALA A 9 -41.29 -40.54 10.23
C ALA A 9 -41.68 -42.00 9.96
N ASN A 10 -42.18 -42.29 8.74
CA ASN A 10 -42.68 -43.60 8.34
C ASN A 10 -41.62 -44.73 8.37
N ASP A 11 -40.36 -44.39 8.64
CA ASP A 11 -39.19 -45.28 8.75
C ASP A 11 -38.67 -45.43 10.20
N GLY A 12 -39.39 -44.90 11.20
CA GLY A 12 -39.03 -45.00 12.62
C GLY A 12 -37.96 -43.99 13.08
N THR A 13 -37.46 -43.12 12.21
CA THR A 13 -36.55 -42.04 12.60
C THR A 13 -37.31 -40.81 13.10
N SER A 14 -36.70 -39.99 13.96
CA SER A 14 -37.36 -38.77 14.42
C SER A 14 -37.62 -37.82 13.25
N LEU A 15 -38.84 -37.30 13.15
CA LEU A 15 -39.29 -36.46 12.02
C LEU A 15 -38.38 -35.22 11.84
N LYS A 16 -37.90 -34.63 12.94
CA LYS A 16 -36.91 -33.53 12.89
C LYS A 16 -35.63 -33.92 12.15
N ARG A 17 -35.12 -35.15 12.36
CA ARG A 17 -33.86 -35.61 11.77
C ARG A 17 -34.02 -35.95 10.30
N SER A 18 -35.12 -36.58 9.91
CA SER A 18 -35.42 -36.86 8.50
C SER A 18 -35.65 -35.56 7.72
N LEU A 19 -36.37 -34.60 8.31
CA LEU A 19 -36.60 -33.27 7.74
C LEU A 19 -35.30 -32.45 7.60
N ALA A 20 -34.43 -32.45 8.61
CA ALA A 20 -33.14 -31.77 8.53
C ALA A 20 -32.24 -32.34 7.41
N LYS A 21 -32.28 -33.67 7.21
CA LYS A 21 -31.52 -34.35 6.14
C LYS A 21 -32.05 -34.01 4.75
N SER A 22 -33.38 -33.99 4.57
CA SER A 22 -34.00 -33.62 3.29
C SER A 22 -33.75 -32.15 2.96
N LEU A 23 -33.92 -31.25 3.94
CA LEU A 23 -33.63 -29.83 3.81
C LEU A 23 -32.17 -29.56 3.46
N ARG A 24 -31.21 -30.26 4.07
CA ARG A 24 -29.78 -30.09 3.76
C ARG A 24 -29.45 -30.53 2.33
N ARG A 25 -30.04 -31.64 1.86
CA ARG A 25 -29.90 -32.08 0.46
C ARG A 25 -30.49 -31.08 -0.52
N GLN A 26 -31.65 -30.50 -0.20
CA GLN A 26 -32.30 -29.50 -1.04
C GLN A 26 -31.47 -28.21 -1.10
N LYS A 27 -30.94 -27.74 0.04
CA LYS A 27 -30.02 -26.59 0.10
C LYS A 27 -28.74 -26.82 -0.70
N ILE A 28 -28.10 -27.99 -0.56
CA ILE A 28 -26.88 -28.32 -1.31
C ILE A 28 -27.16 -28.39 -2.81
N ARG A 29 -28.27 -28.98 -3.25
CA ARG A 29 -28.68 -28.99 -4.67
C ARG A 29 -28.90 -27.57 -5.21
N ALA A 30 -29.62 -26.74 -4.47
CA ALA A 30 -29.84 -25.35 -4.84
C ALA A 30 -28.50 -24.59 -4.94
N LEU A 31 -27.59 -24.81 -3.99
CA LEU A 31 -26.28 -24.18 -3.96
C LEU A 31 -25.39 -24.67 -5.13
N MET A 32 -25.44 -25.95 -5.49
CA MET A 32 -24.73 -26.49 -6.67
C MET A 32 -25.26 -25.94 -7.99
N LEU A 33 -26.57 -25.65 -8.10
CA LEU A 33 -27.15 -25.04 -9.30
C LEU A 33 -26.67 -23.59 -9.50
N ILE A 34 -26.50 -22.82 -8.42
CA ILE A 34 -26.00 -21.44 -8.49
C ILE A 34 -24.48 -21.34 -8.39
N ALA A 35 -23.79 -22.41 -7.97
CA ALA A 35 -22.34 -22.42 -7.76
C ALA A 35 -21.54 -21.96 -8.99
N PRO A 36 -21.84 -22.35 -10.24
CA PRO A 36 -21.08 -21.90 -11.41
C PRO A 36 -21.11 -20.38 -11.58
N LEU A 37 -22.29 -19.77 -11.43
CA LEU A 37 -22.45 -18.32 -11.50
C LEU A 37 -21.76 -17.63 -10.33
N LEU A 38 -21.90 -18.16 -9.12
CA LEU A 38 -21.22 -17.64 -7.94
C LEU A 38 -19.69 -17.66 -8.11
N PHE A 39 -19.15 -18.77 -8.62
CA PHE A 39 -17.71 -18.93 -8.86
C PHE A 39 -17.23 -17.95 -9.93
N PHE A 40 -18.01 -17.75 -10.99
CA PHE A 40 -17.71 -16.75 -12.01
C PHE A 40 -17.61 -15.35 -11.40
N VAL A 41 -18.58 -14.94 -10.56
CA VAL A 41 -18.56 -13.63 -9.90
C VAL A 41 -17.37 -13.50 -8.94
N LEU A 42 -17.08 -14.54 -8.16
CA LEU A 42 -15.93 -14.56 -7.26
C LEU A 42 -14.61 -14.35 -8.01
N LEU A 43 -14.42 -15.04 -9.13
CA LEU A 43 -13.19 -14.94 -9.92
C LEU A 43 -13.08 -13.66 -10.76
N THR A 44 -14.19 -13.14 -11.28
CA THR A 44 -14.16 -12.01 -12.22
C THR A 44 -14.34 -10.64 -11.56
N PHE A 45 -15.01 -10.59 -10.41
CA PHE A 45 -15.24 -9.35 -9.67
C PHE A 45 -14.49 -9.35 -8.35
N ILE A 46 -14.76 -10.31 -7.46
CA ILE A 46 -14.24 -10.26 -6.09
C ILE A 46 -12.71 -10.41 -6.06
N ALA A 47 -12.15 -11.37 -6.81
CA ALA A 47 -10.71 -11.60 -6.85
C ALA A 47 -9.93 -10.39 -7.42
N PRO A 48 -10.30 -9.79 -8.57
CA PRO A 48 -9.64 -8.58 -9.06
C PRO A 48 -9.84 -7.37 -8.15
N ILE A 49 -11.00 -7.19 -7.52
CA ILE A 49 -11.22 -6.12 -6.53
C ILE A 49 -10.29 -6.32 -5.34
N GLY A 50 -10.19 -7.53 -4.82
CA GLY A 50 -9.22 -7.89 -3.77
C GLY A 50 -7.79 -7.55 -4.19
N ASP A 51 -7.35 -7.99 -5.38
CA ASP A 51 -6.02 -7.68 -5.93
C ASP A 51 -5.79 -6.16 -6.03
N MET A 52 -6.76 -5.40 -6.52
CA MET A 52 -6.67 -3.94 -6.60
C MET A 52 -6.61 -3.27 -5.22
N LEU A 53 -7.34 -3.78 -4.23
CA LEU A 53 -7.29 -3.29 -2.85
C LEU A 53 -5.93 -3.59 -2.21
N PHE A 54 -5.37 -4.79 -2.38
CA PHE A 54 -4.02 -5.12 -1.90
C PHE A 54 -2.95 -4.27 -2.58
N ARG A 55 -3.04 -4.03 -3.90
CA ARG A 55 -2.15 -3.10 -4.62
C ARG A 55 -2.22 -1.66 -4.13
N SER A 56 -3.36 -1.23 -3.58
CA SER A 56 -3.53 0.10 -3.00
C SER A 56 -2.75 0.25 -1.68
N VAL A 57 -2.66 -0.84 -0.91
CA VAL A 57 -1.90 -0.90 0.35
C VAL A 57 -0.41 -1.17 0.10
N GLU A 58 -0.06 -1.94 -0.93
CA GLU A 58 1.32 -2.16 -1.40
C GLU A 58 1.86 -0.94 -2.16
N ASN A 59 1.98 0.18 -1.47
CA ASN A 59 2.49 1.41 -2.05
C ASN A 59 4.01 1.52 -1.98
N ASN A 60 4.71 0.42 -2.28
CA ASN A 60 6.17 0.32 -2.20
C ASN A 60 6.92 1.08 -3.30
N ILE A 61 6.23 1.91 -4.10
CA ILE A 61 6.81 2.58 -5.28
C ILE A 61 8.05 3.39 -4.91
N VAL A 62 8.04 4.10 -3.77
CA VAL A 62 9.20 4.91 -3.34
C VAL A 62 10.36 3.99 -2.95
N SER A 63 10.12 3.01 -2.08
CA SER A 63 11.13 2.07 -1.59
C SER A 63 11.71 1.16 -2.68
N ASP A 64 10.90 0.74 -3.65
CA ASP A 64 11.32 -0.09 -4.78
C ASP A 64 12.07 0.72 -5.83
N THR A 65 11.72 2.00 -6.01
CA THR A 65 12.38 2.87 -6.99
C THR A 65 13.64 3.53 -6.43
N LEU A 66 13.67 3.83 -5.13
CA LEU A 66 14.74 4.55 -4.43
C LEU A 66 15.35 3.74 -3.26
N PRO A 67 15.74 2.46 -3.43
CA PRO A 67 16.11 1.60 -2.32
C PRO A 67 17.35 2.06 -1.53
N ARG A 68 18.32 2.74 -2.18
CA ARG A 68 19.49 3.29 -1.49
C ARG A 68 19.12 4.58 -0.77
N THR A 69 18.38 5.45 -1.47
CA THR A 69 17.95 6.75 -0.94
C THR A 69 17.14 6.55 0.33
N VAL A 70 16.16 5.65 0.32
CA VAL A 70 15.33 5.33 1.49
C VAL A 70 16.18 4.87 2.67
N LYS A 71 17.20 4.04 2.42
CA LYS A 71 18.07 3.49 3.47
C LYS A 71 18.90 4.57 4.17
N VAL A 72 19.43 5.54 3.43
CA VAL A 72 20.25 6.61 4.01
C VAL A 72 19.36 7.71 4.60
N LEU A 73 18.28 8.05 3.90
CA LEU A 73 17.32 9.09 4.29
C LEU A 73 16.59 8.74 5.59
N SER A 74 16.52 7.46 6.01
CA SER A 74 15.92 7.10 7.30
C SER A 74 16.63 7.73 8.51
N ASN A 75 17.91 8.07 8.36
CA ASN A 75 18.73 8.65 9.43
C ASN A 75 18.69 10.18 9.45
N TRP A 76 18.14 10.81 8.40
CA TRP A 76 18.04 12.26 8.30
C TRP A 76 16.89 12.80 9.17
N ASP A 77 17.15 13.84 9.95
CA ASP A 77 16.12 14.51 10.74
C ASP A 77 15.35 15.55 9.91
N SER A 78 14.11 15.19 9.58
CA SER A 78 13.18 16.03 8.81
C SER A 78 12.75 17.32 9.51
N LYS A 79 12.92 17.43 10.84
CA LYS A 79 12.49 18.62 11.60
C LYS A 79 13.49 19.76 11.56
N THR A 80 14.72 19.49 11.12
CA THR A 80 15.78 20.51 11.02
C THR A 80 15.46 21.63 10.04
N GLY A 81 14.58 21.39 9.05
CA GLY A 81 14.28 22.36 8.00
C GLY A 81 15.45 22.60 7.04
N ILE A 82 16.40 21.67 6.97
CA ILE A 82 17.56 21.74 6.08
C ILE A 82 17.57 20.50 5.19
N ALA A 83 17.85 20.68 3.89
CA ALA A 83 18.02 19.57 2.96
C ALA A 83 19.12 18.59 3.45
N PRO A 84 18.98 17.28 3.17
CA PRO A 84 19.89 16.26 3.68
C PRO A 84 21.33 16.44 3.21
N ASP A 85 22.20 15.62 3.78
CA ASP A 85 23.62 15.59 3.50
C ASP A 85 23.96 14.94 2.16
N GLU A 86 25.24 15.04 1.80
CA GLU A 86 25.78 14.60 0.50
C GLU A 86 25.48 13.13 0.20
N GLU A 87 25.52 12.25 1.21
CA GLU A 87 25.29 10.80 1.07
C GLU A 87 23.87 10.51 0.53
N VAL A 88 22.87 11.24 1.00
CA VAL A 88 21.49 11.10 0.51
C VAL A 88 21.36 11.54 -0.96
N PHE A 89 22.06 12.60 -1.36
CA PHE A 89 22.04 13.08 -2.74
C PHE A 89 22.75 12.11 -3.69
N GLU A 90 23.85 11.49 -3.25
CA GLU A 90 24.53 10.43 -3.98
C GLU A 90 23.61 9.22 -4.18
N ALA A 91 22.98 8.74 -3.09
CA ALA A 91 22.04 7.63 -3.13
C ALA A 91 20.87 7.90 -4.09
N LEU A 92 20.33 9.14 -4.07
CA LEU A 92 19.30 9.58 -5.00
C LEU A 92 19.78 9.60 -6.45
N ALA A 93 21.02 10.03 -6.71
CA ALA A 93 21.60 10.04 -8.05
C ALA A 93 21.65 8.64 -8.64
N LEU A 94 22.17 7.68 -7.87
CA LEU A 94 22.30 6.27 -8.25
C LEU A 94 20.93 5.65 -8.55
N ASP A 95 19.99 5.81 -7.63
CA ASP A 95 18.65 5.23 -7.76
C ASP A 95 17.87 5.89 -8.92
N LEU A 96 17.89 7.22 -9.05
CA LEU A 96 17.23 7.90 -10.16
C LEU A 96 17.82 7.53 -11.51
N LYS A 97 19.14 7.31 -11.62
CA LYS A 97 19.77 6.88 -12.88
C LYS A 97 19.25 5.51 -13.32
N LEU A 98 19.08 4.57 -12.37
CA LEU A 98 18.47 3.27 -12.61
C LEU A 98 16.96 3.38 -12.92
N ALA A 99 16.22 4.16 -12.13
CA ALA A 99 14.79 4.40 -12.33
C ALA A 99 14.48 5.08 -13.67
N VAL A 100 15.38 5.92 -14.19
CA VAL A 100 15.27 6.51 -15.52
C VAL A 100 15.49 5.46 -16.61
N LYS A 101 16.49 4.59 -16.46
CA LYS A 101 16.75 3.48 -17.39
C LYS A 101 15.55 2.54 -17.50
N SER A 102 14.91 2.23 -16.39
CA SER A 102 13.73 1.36 -16.30
C SER A 102 12.39 2.09 -16.48
N LYS A 103 12.40 3.40 -16.77
CA LYS A 103 11.19 4.25 -16.90
C LYS A 103 10.27 4.26 -15.65
N LEU A 104 10.79 3.91 -14.48
CA LEU A 104 10.05 3.91 -13.21
C LEU A 104 9.96 5.29 -12.56
N HIS A 105 10.90 6.20 -12.87
CA HIS A 105 10.91 7.57 -12.33
C HIS A 105 9.63 8.38 -12.62
N THR A 106 8.90 8.10 -13.71
CA THR A 106 7.61 8.74 -14.00
C THR A 106 6.52 8.26 -13.04
N LYS A 107 6.48 6.95 -12.74
CA LYS A 107 5.56 6.36 -11.77
C LYS A 107 5.84 6.88 -10.36
N LEU A 108 7.11 6.95 -9.96
CA LEU A 108 7.56 7.58 -8.71
C LEU A 108 7.10 9.04 -8.61
N GLY A 109 7.36 9.83 -9.66
CA GLY A 109 6.94 11.22 -9.73
C GLY A 109 5.44 11.39 -9.54
N SER A 110 4.63 10.64 -10.29
CA SER A 110 3.16 10.66 -10.19
C SER A 110 2.69 10.29 -8.78
N ARG A 111 3.29 9.27 -8.17
CA ARG A 111 2.94 8.83 -6.81
C ARG A 111 3.17 9.91 -5.76
N LEU A 112 4.35 10.55 -5.79
CA LEU A 112 4.69 11.61 -4.84
C LEU A 112 3.92 12.91 -5.12
N ASN A 113 3.43 13.11 -6.34
CA ASN A 113 2.68 14.32 -6.71
C ASN A 113 1.25 14.35 -6.15
N TYR A 114 0.69 13.22 -5.72
CA TYR A 114 -0.54 13.22 -4.92
C TYR A 114 -0.36 13.95 -3.58
N GLU A 115 0.87 13.95 -3.06
CA GLU A 115 1.21 14.44 -1.73
C GLU A 115 1.84 15.85 -1.80
N LYS A 116 2.62 16.11 -2.85
CA LYS A 116 3.31 17.38 -3.05
C LYS A 116 3.26 17.81 -4.51
N THR A 117 2.44 18.82 -4.77
CA THR A 117 2.28 19.42 -6.10
C THR A 117 3.61 19.83 -6.71
N GLY A 118 3.85 19.39 -7.94
CA GLY A 118 5.02 19.75 -8.73
C GLY A 118 6.19 18.76 -8.64
N ILE A 119 6.15 17.78 -7.72
CA ILE A 119 7.19 16.74 -7.64
C ILE A 119 7.29 15.94 -8.94
N SER A 120 6.18 15.61 -9.61
CA SER A 120 6.22 14.92 -10.92
C SER A 120 7.10 15.64 -11.94
N SER A 121 6.98 16.98 -11.99
CA SER A 121 7.78 17.80 -12.91
C SER A 121 9.25 17.84 -12.47
N LEU A 122 9.50 17.96 -11.16
CA LEU A 122 10.85 17.93 -10.59
C LEU A 122 11.58 16.62 -10.93
N ILE A 123 10.96 15.47 -10.67
CA ILE A 123 11.54 14.15 -10.94
C ILE A 123 11.79 13.96 -12.44
N ARG A 124 10.84 14.35 -13.31
CA ARG A 124 11.01 14.23 -14.76
C ARG A 124 12.11 15.15 -15.30
N GLN A 125 12.20 16.39 -14.83
CA GLN A 125 13.27 17.32 -15.20
C GLN A 125 14.63 16.81 -14.76
N THR A 126 14.72 16.34 -13.52
CA THR A 126 15.93 15.79 -12.91
C THR A 126 16.37 14.52 -13.63
N GLY A 127 15.45 13.60 -13.93
CA GLY A 127 15.76 12.35 -14.63
C GLY A 127 16.43 12.55 -16.00
N ARG A 128 16.03 13.59 -16.75
CA ARG A 128 16.69 13.94 -18.03
C ARG A 128 18.15 14.36 -17.86
N LYS A 129 18.48 15.00 -16.73
CA LYS A 129 19.82 15.46 -16.39
C LYS A 129 20.66 14.35 -15.76
N VAL A 130 20.10 13.62 -14.79
CA VAL A 130 20.74 12.46 -14.13
C VAL A 130 21.11 11.36 -15.12
N LYS A 131 20.33 11.15 -16.19
CA LYS A 131 20.69 10.21 -17.26
C LYS A 131 22.08 10.49 -17.86
N LYS A 132 22.48 11.76 -17.92
CA LYS A 132 23.76 12.23 -18.47
C LYS A 132 24.81 12.51 -17.39
N LEU A 133 24.46 12.39 -16.12
CA LEU A 133 25.38 12.65 -15.02
C LEU A 133 26.43 11.54 -14.98
N ASP A 134 27.70 11.93 -14.97
CA ASP A 134 28.80 11.03 -14.70
C ASP A 134 28.94 10.87 -13.18
N ILE A 135 28.73 9.66 -12.66
CA ILE A 135 28.70 9.42 -11.22
C ILE A 135 30.11 9.48 -10.64
N GLU A 136 31.12 9.01 -11.38
CA GLU A 136 32.51 8.92 -10.90
C GLU A 136 33.19 10.28 -10.94
N ALA A 137 32.84 11.13 -11.91
CA ALA A 137 33.37 12.47 -12.05
C ALA A 137 32.57 13.57 -11.31
N THR A 138 31.56 13.21 -10.50
CA THR A 138 30.76 14.18 -9.75
C THR A 138 31.40 14.46 -8.38
N PRO A 139 31.92 15.68 -8.12
CA PRO A 139 32.56 16.00 -6.85
C PRO A 139 31.56 16.31 -5.72
N SER A 140 30.35 16.79 -6.05
CA SER A 140 29.24 16.94 -5.11
C SER A 140 27.92 16.76 -5.86
N PHE A 141 27.20 15.71 -5.49
CA PHE A 141 25.82 15.42 -5.86
C PHE A 141 24.87 16.48 -5.34
N LYS A 142 25.05 16.99 -4.11
CA LYS A 142 24.19 18.07 -3.59
C LYS A 142 24.23 19.32 -4.49
N ALA A 143 25.44 19.78 -4.82
CA ALA A 143 25.63 20.90 -5.75
C ALA A 143 25.13 20.58 -7.17
N ALA A 144 25.33 19.34 -7.63
CA ALA A 144 24.83 18.91 -8.93
C ALA A 144 23.29 18.98 -8.99
N PHE A 145 22.60 18.47 -7.98
CA PHE A 145 21.14 18.49 -7.89
C PHE A 145 20.58 19.90 -7.73
N GLU A 146 21.24 20.77 -6.94
CA GLU A 146 20.90 22.18 -6.85
C GLU A 146 20.96 22.86 -8.24
N LYS A 147 22.04 22.61 -9.00
CA LYS A 147 22.19 23.10 -10.38
C LYS A 147 21.17 22.49 -11.34
N MET A 148 20.76 21.24 -11.11
CA MET A 148 19.70 20.60 -11.89
C MET A 148 18.35 21.27 -11.64
N ASN A 149 18.00 21.48 -10.38
CA ASN A 149 16.80 22.19 -9.96
C ASN A 149 16.91 22.61 -8.49
N LYS A 150 16.86 23.91 -8.21
CA LYS A 150 16.96 24.47 -6.84
C LYS A 150 15.92 23.92 -5.85
N LYS A 151 14.79 23.37 -6.34
CA LYS A 151 13.79 22.71 -5.47
C LYS A 151 14.33 21.52 -4.71
N TRP A 152 15.44 20.91 -5.14
CA TRP A 152 16.10 19.86 -4.33
C TRP A 152 16.71 20.39 -3.03
N MET A 153 16.85 21.71 -2.88
CA MET A 153 17.26 22.33 -1.62
C MET A 153 16.07 22.61 -0.68
N ASP A 154 14.83 22.40 -1.14
CA ASP A 154 13.63 22.52 -0.31
C ASP A 154 13.48 21.25 0.56
N PRO A 155 13.60 21.36 1.90
CA PRO A 155 13.44 20.22 2.81
C PRO A 155 12.07 19.55 2.68
N ALA A 156 11.03 20.28 2.26
CA ALA A 156 9.69 19.73 2.10
C ALA A 156 9.64 18.61 1.05
N ILE A 157 10.51 18.65 0.04
CA ILE A 157 10.63 17.57 -0.95
C ILE A 157 11.14 16.29 -0.29
N TRP A 158 12.18 16.42 0.54
CA TRP A 158 12.80 15.29 1.25
C TRP A 158 11.90 14.72 2.33
N GLN A 159 11.15 15.58 3.03
CA GLN A 159 10.10 15.16 3.97
C GLN A 159 9.06 14.30 3.28
N THR A 160 8.57 14.72 2.09
CA THR A 160 7.63 13.90 1.31
C THR A 160 8.26 12.57 0.92
N ILE A 161 9.50 12.56 0.42
CA ILE A 161 10.16 11.29 0.06
C ILE A 161 10.27 10.39 1.31
N GLN A 162 10.78 10.89 2.42
CA GLN A 162 10.99 10.14 3.67
C GLN A 162 9.67 9.58 4.23
N GLN A 163 8.60 10.39 4.27
CA GLN A 163 7.30 9.98 4.79
C GLN A 163 6.71 8.79 4.02
N PHE A 164 6.91 8.74 2.70
CA PHE A 164 6.41 7.67 1.85
C PHE A 164 7.46 6.59 1.55
N SER A 165 8.57 6.57 2.30
CA SER A 165 9.66 5.60 2.16
C SER A 165 9.46 4.33 3.00
N SER A 166 8.45 4.23 3.87
CA SER A 166 8.23 3.00 4.64
C SER A 166 7.62 1.90 3.75
N LYS A 167 8.17 0.69 3.82
CA LYS A 167 7.61 -0.52 3.15
C LYS A 167 6.28 -0.98 3.75
N TYR A 168 5.99 -0.51 4.96
CA TYR A 168 4.77 -0.79 5.68
C TYR A 168 4.25 0.54 6.20
N THR A 169 3.14 1.00 5.63
CA THR A 169 2.35 2.03 6.29
C THR A 169 1.59 1.30 7.40
N ASP A 170 2.16 1.17 8.59
CA ASP A 170 1.48 0.58 9.76
C ASP A 170 0.10 1.24 10.01
N GLY A 171 -0.11 2.45 9.51
CA GLY A 171 -1.38 3.18 9.55
C GLY A 171 -2.56 2.49 8.85
N TYR A 172 -2.35 1.66 7.81
CA TYR A 172 -3.47 0.96 7.16
C TYR A 172 -3.94 -0.26 7.97
N PHE A 173 -3.03 -0.96 8.65
CA PHE A 173 -3.40 -2.06 9.54
C PHE A 173 -4.10 -1.56 10.81
N LEU A 174 -3.67 -0.41 11.34
CA LEU A 174 -4.34 0.21 12.48
C LEU A 174 -5.72 0.76 12.10
N ALA A 175 -5.86 1.46 10.96
CA ALA A 175 -7.14 1.97 10.50
C ALA A 175 -8.14 0.85 10.15
N ALA A 176 -7.69 -0.29 9.62
CA ALA A 176 -8.54 -1.46 9.38
C ALA A 176 -9.05 -2.13 10.68
N ALA A 177 -8.48 -1.75 11.83
CA ALA A 177 -8.88 -2.20 13.16
C ALA A 177 -9.44 -1.04 14.03
N ASP A 178 -9.79 0.11 13.43
CA ASP A 178 -10.23 1.34 14.13
C ASP A 178 -9.24 1.83 15.21
N LEU A 179 -7.94 1.68 14.95
CA LEU A 179 -6.85 2.16 15.79
C LEU A 179 -6.09 3.29 15.08
N THR A 180 -5.63 4.28 15.84
CA THR A 180 -4.69 5.31 15.41
C THR A 180 -3.50 5.34 16.34
N ARG A 181 -2.36 5.88 15.87
CA ARG A 181 -1.17 6.04 16.72
C ARG A 181 -1.09 7.48 17.21
N ALA A 182 -1.17 7.67 18.52
CA ALA A 182 -0.95 8.94 19.20
C ALA A 182 0.49 9.02 19.74
N ALA A 183 0.90 10.18 20.24
CA ALA A 183 2.28 10.44 20.70
C ALA A 183 2.73 9.57 21.89
N ASP A 184 1.79 8.89 22.56
CA ASP A 184 1.96 8.06 23.75
C ASP A 184 1.70 6.56 23.51
N GLY A 185 1.26 6.14 22.32
CA GLY A 185 0.95 4.74 22.03
C GLY A 185 -0.13 4.53 20.96
N ILE A 186 -0.63 3.29 20.88
CA ILE A 186 -1.76 2.92 20.01
C ILE A 186 -3.06 3.22 20.76
N GLN A 187 -3.94 4.03 20.18
CA GLN A 187 -5.23 4.40 20.75
C GLN A 187 -6.38 4.07 19.79
N SER A 188 -7.57 3.79 20.32
CA SER A 188 -8.80 3.65 19.52
C SER A 188 -9.20 5.01 18.95
N VAL A 189 -9.77 5.04 17.75
CA VAL A 189 -10.36 6.28 17.20
C VAL A 189 -11.63 6.64 17.96
N ASP A 190 -11.91 7.95 18.10
CA ASP A 190 -13.18 8.50 18.63
C ASP A 190 -14.39 7.90 17.91
N GLU A 191 -15.48 7.67 18.65
CA GLU A 191 -16.70 6.98 18.17
C GLU A 191 -17.28 7.59 16.89
N ASP A 192 -17.14 8.90 16.69
CA ASP A 192 -17.65 9.63 15.53
C ASP A 192 -16.88 9.36 14.22
N LYS A 193 -15.79 8.58 14.27
CA LYS A 193 -14.96 8.21 13.11
C LYS A 193 -14.82 6.69 12.94
N LYS A 194 -15.46 5.88 13.77
CA LYS A 194 -15.51 4.43 13.59
C LYS A 194 -16.39 4.10 12.40
N ILE A 195 -15.90 3.23 11.52
CA ILE A 195 -16.69 2.74 10.38
C ILE A 195 -17.47 1.46 10.76
N TYR A 196 -17.19 0.86 11.93
CA TYR A 196 -17.94 -0.25 12.52
C TYR A 196 -18.28 -0.02 14.00
#